data_AF-S9RFA6-F1
#
_entry.id   AF-S9RFA6-F1
#
_cell.length_a   1.000
_cell.length_b   1.000
_cell.length_c   1.000
_cell.angle_alpha   90.00
_cell.angle_beta   90.00
_cell.angle_gamma   90.00
#
_symmetry.space_group_name_H-M   'P 1'
#
loop_
_entity.id
_entity.type
_entity.pdbx_description
1 polymer ?
#
loop_
_entity_poly.entity_id
_entity_poly.type
_entity_poly.pdbx_seq_one_letter_code
_entity_poly.pdbx_strand_id
1 'polypeptide(L)'
;MTSDADLLKMATCFQVDDDLFIEARGDDAWAVTYLGRSVVNRALEREFEPIPPDRSEAFKARTRFSLLEAVDVAQRFLTKLNGQHAQA
;
A
#
# COMPACT_ATOMS: atom_id res chain seq x y z
N MET A 1 26.36 -11.35 -10.48
CA MET A 1 25.07 -11.91 -10.03
C MET A 1 24.56 -10.96 -8.96
N THR A 2 23.44 -10.29 -9.20
CA THR A 2 22.81 -9.39 -8.22
C THR A 2 22.19 -10.26 -7.13
N SER A 3 22.42 -9.92 -5.86
CA SER A 3 21.83 -10.69 -4.75
C SER A 3 20.35 -10.36 -4.59
N ASP A 4 19.58 -11.23 -3.96
CA ASP A 4 18.18 -10.96 -3.62
C ASP A 4 18.04 -9.69 -2.77
N ALA A 5 19.02 -9.43 -1.90
CA ALA A 5 19.08 -8.21 -1.10
C ALA A 5 19.25 -6.94 -1.95
N ASP A 6 19.98 -7.03 -3.07
CA ASP A 6 20.15 -5.90 -3.98
C ASP A 6 18.90 -5.71 -4.85
N LEU A 7 18.23 -6.79 -5.24
CA LEU A 7 16.95 -6.72 -5.96
C LEU A 7 15.86 -6.08 -5.09
N LEU A 8 15.80 -6.42 -3.80
CA LEU A 8 14.85 -5.83 -2.86
C LEU A 8 15.06 -4.32 -2.68
N LYS A 9 16.31 -3.84 -2.71
CA LYS A 9 16.61 -2.40 -2.66
C LYS A 9 16.16 -1.65 -3.91
N MET A 10 16.02 -2.35 -5.03
CA MET A 10 15.56 -1.77 -6.30
C MET A 10 14.04 -1.92 -6.50
N ALA A 11 13.37 -2.68 -5.64
CA ALA A 11 11.95 -2.92 -5.75
C ALA A 11 11.19 -1.61 -5.51
N THR A 12 10.27 -1.31 -6.42
CA THR A 12 9.36 -0.14 -6.33
C THR A 12 7.90 -0.57 -6.22
N CYS A 13 7.63 -1.88 -6.34
CA CYS A 13 6.31 -2.46 -6.29
C CYS A 13 6.38 -3.91 -5.81
N PHE A 14 5.46 -4.30 -4.93
CA PHE A 14 5.19 -5.68 -4.57
C PHE A 14 3.71 -5.97 -4.79
N GLN A 15 3.42 -7.03 -5.55
CA GLN A 15 2.05 -7.54 -5.67
C GLN A 15 1.74 -8.45 -4.47
N VAL A 16 0.65 -8.16 -3.77
CA VAL A 16 0.20 -8.92 -2.59
C VAL A 16 -0.97 -9.82 -2.95
N ASP A 17 -1.87 -9.33 -3.79
CA ASP A 17 -3.01 -10.05 -4.37
C ASP A 17 -3.30 -9.48 -5.78
N ASP A 18 -4.27 -10.02 -6.50
CA ASP A 18 -4.64 -9.57 -7.86
C ASP A 18 -4.93 -8.07 -7.94
N ASP A 19 -5.62 -7.53 -6.92
CA ASP A 19 -6.02 -6.12 -6.85
C ASP A 19 -5.28 -5.31 -5.79
N LEU A 20 -4.29 -5.90 -5.09
CA LEU A 20 -3.62 -5.30 -3.94
C LEU A 20 -2.10 -5.25 -4.14
N PHE A 21 -1.56 -4.04 -4.10
CA PHE A 21 -0.12 -3.79 -4.31
C PHE A 21 0.45 -2.89 -3.22
N ILE A 22 1.76 -2.99 -3.00
CA ILE A 22 2.56 -2.10 -2.18
C ILE A 22 3.51 -1.35 -3.11
N GLU A 23 3.32 -0.04 -3.26
CA GLU A 23 4.06 0.77 -4.23
C GLU A 23 4.89 1.85 -3.55
N ALA A 24 6.11 2.06 -4.04
CA ALA A 24 6.97 3.14 -3.59
C ALA A 24 6.39 4.51 -3.99
N ARG A 25 6.58 5.50 -3.11
CA ARG A 25 6.11 6.90 -3.22
C ARG A 25 7.21 7.91 -2.86
N GLY A 26 8.45 7.45 -2.76
CA GLY A 26 9.65 8.16 -2.35
C GLY A 26 10.69 7.17 -1.83
N ASP A 27 11.78 7.67 -1.27
CA ASP A 27 12.91 6.83 -0.84
C ASP A 27 12.54 5.85 0.28
N ASP A 28 11.78 6.31 1.28
CA ASP A 28 11.36 5.50 2.44
C ASP A 28 9.84 5.47 2.65
N ALA A 29 9.08 5.89 1.64
CA ALA A 29 7.63 6.02 1.72
C ALA A 29 6.93 5.09 0.74
N TRP A 30 5.99 4.30 1.26
CA TRP A 30 5.23 3.30 0.53
C TRP A 30 3.73 3.54 0.72
N ALA A 31 2.94 3.14 -0.28
CA ALA A 31 1.48 3.16 -0.23
C ALA A 31 0.94 1.77 -0.56
N VAL A 32 -0.11 1.36 0.13
CA VAL A 32 -0.88 0.17 -0.22
C VAL A 32 -1.97 0.61 -1.19
N THR A 33 -1.92 0.15 -2.43
CA THR A 33 -2.89 0.50 -3.48
C THR A 33 -3.87 -0.63 -3.73
N TYR A 34 -5.13 -0.28 -3.95
CA TYR A 34 -6.20 -1.23 -4.24
C TYR A 34 -7.00 -0.82 -5.49
N LEU A 35 -7.25 -1.78 -6.39
CA LEU A 35 -7.95 -1.58 -7.68
C LEU A 35 -7.35 -0.44 -8.55
N GLY A 36 -6.04 -0.17 -8.38
CA GLY A 36 -5.28 0.82 -9.15
C GLY A 36 -5.71 2.29 -9.01
N ARG A 37 -6.70 2.61 -8.15
CA ARG A 37 -7.28 3.98 -8.04
C ARG A 37 -7.42 4.48 -6.60
N SER A 38 -7.27 3.59 -5.63
CA SER A 38 -7.39 3.93 -4.22
C SER A 38 -6.16 3.47 -3.46
N VAL A 39 -5.88 4.18 -2.36
CA VAL A 39 -4.90 3.77 -1.37
C VAL A 39 -5.60 3.35 -0.09
N VAL A 40 -4.99 2.44 0.65
CA VAL A 40 -5.49 2.00 1.96
C VAL A 40 -4.87 2.89 3.03
N ASN A 41 -5.72 3.46 3.90
CA ASN A 41 -5.28 4.30 5.01
C ASN A 41 -4.99 3.45 6.28
N ARG A 42 -4.47 4.10 7.34
CA ARG A 42 -4.22 3.49 8.65
C ARG A 42 -5.45 2.87 9.32
N ALA A 43 -6.67 3.29 8.94
CA ALA A 43 -7.93 2.72 9.41
C ALA A 43 -8.42 1.50 8.58
N LEU A 44 -7.60 1.03 7.63
CA LEU A 44 -7.95 -0.04 6.68
C LEU A 44 -9.15 0.32 5.80
N GLU A 45 -9.30 1.60 5.48
CA GLU A 45 -10.32 2.12 4.58
C GLU A 45 -9.67 2.55 3.26
N ARG A 46 -10.46 2.48 2.19
CA ARG A 46 -10.04 2.94 0.87
C ARG A 46 -10.24 4.44 0.77
N GLU A 47 -9.20 5.15 0.38
CA GLU A 47 -9.26 6.57 0.02
C GLU A 47 -8.86 6.73 -1.44
N PHE A 48 -9.58 7.58 -2.17
CA PHE A 48 -9.14 7.98 -3.50
C PHE A 48 -7.84 8.78 -3.36
N GLU A 49 -6.83 8.46 -4.18
CA GLU A 49 -5.58 9.19 -4.15
C GLU A 49 -5.70 10.50 -4.94
N PRO A 50 -5.56 11.68 -4.29
CA PRO A 50 -5.56 12.95 -5.00
C PRO A 50 -4.41 13.01 -6.02
N ILE A 51 -4.57 13.87 -7.01
CA ILE A 51 -3.46 14.20 -7.91
C ILE A 51 -2.26 14.70 -7.06
N PRO A 52 -1.00 14.46 -7.50
CA PRO A 52 0.19 14.77 -6.71
C PRO A 52 0.22 16.13 -5.99
N PRO A 53 -0.15 17.27 -6.61
CA PRO A 53 -0.12 18.57 -5.94
C PRO A 53 -1.16 18.73 -4.82
N ASP A 54 -2.25 17.96 -4.85
CA ASP A 54 -3.37 18.08 -3.92
C ASP A 54 -3.25 17.14 -2.70
N ARG A 55 -2.16 16.37 -2.63
CA ARG A 55 -1.90 15.45 -1.52
C ARG A 55 -1.43 16.23 -0.30
N SER A 56 -2.37 16.57 0.57
CA SER A 56 -2.08 17.22 1.85
C SER A 56 -1.18 16.36 2.75
N GLU A 57 -0.46 17.00 3.68
CA GLU A 57 0.35 16.29 4.67
C GLU A 57 -0.50 15.35 5.53
N ALA A 58 -1.74 15.72 5.84
CA ALA A 58 -2.68 14.85 6.53
C ALA A 58 -3.04 13.59 5.71
N PHE A 59 -3.11 13.70 4.38
CA PHE A 59 -3.33 12.54 3.51
C PHE A 59 -2.10 11.65 3.47
N LYS A 60 -0.90 12.24 3.34
CA LYS A 60 0.34 11.47 3.37
C LYS A 60 0.50 10.75 4.70
N ALA A 61 0.30 11.42 5.83
CA ALA A 61 0.46 10.83 7.17
C ALA A 61 -0.39 9.57 7.40
N ARG A 62 -1.60 9.52 6.82
CA ARG A 62 -2.53 8.39 6.99
C ARG A 62 -2.41 7.31 5.90
N THR A 63 -1.74 7.60 4.78
CA THR A 63 -1.65 6.69 3.62
C THR A 63 -0.21 6.36 3.19
N ARG A 64 0.79 6.87 3.91
CA ARG A 64 2.21 6.61 3.68
C ARG A 64 2.81 5.88 4.87
N PHE A 65 3.62 4.90 4.53
CA PHE A 65 4.12 3.89 5.44
C PHE A 65 5.59 3.63 5.15
N SER A 66 6.34 3.18 6.15
CA SER A 66 7.54 2.39 5.88
C SER A 66 7.17 1.10 5.14
N LEU A 67 8.13 0.43 4.51
CA LEU A 67 7.86 -0.82 3.80
C LEU A 67 7.24 -1.89 4.73
N LEU A 68 7.79 -2.05 5.95
CA LEU A 68 7.28 -3.04 6.90
C LEU A 68 5.86 -2.72 7.37
N GLU A 69 5.55 -1.44 7.62
CA GLU A 69 4.19 -1.01 7.93
C GLU A 69 3.24 -1.24 6.73
N ALA A 70 3.69 -1.02 5.50
CA ALA A 70 2.88 -1.27 4.31
C ALA A 70 2.53 -2.75 4.16
N VAL A 71 3.47 -3.65 4.49
CA VAL A 71 3.22 -5.10 4.53
C VAL A 71 2.16 -5.44 5.59
N ASP A 72 2.26 -4.91 6.81
CA ASP A 72 1.25 -5.12 7.86
C ASP A 72 -0.13 -4.60 7.43
N VAL A 73 -0.21 -3.40 6.88
CA VAL A 73 -1.46 -2.79 6.41
C VAL A 73 -2.08 -3.62 5.30
N ALA A 74 -1.29 -4.08 4.32
CA ALA A 74 -1.77 -4.92 3.23
C ALA A 74 -2.35 -6.25 3.75
N GLN A 75 -1.65 -6.93 4.66
CA GLN A 75 -2.12 -8.19 5.26
C GLN A 75 -3.42 -8.03 6.05
N ARG A 76 -3.52 -6.97 6.85
CA ARG A 76 -4.72 -6.67 7.65
C ARG A 76 -5.89 -6.27 6.77
N PHE A 77 -5.64 -5.50 5.72
CA PHE A 77 -6.66 -5.13 4.74
C PHE A 77 -7.17 -6.35 3.98
N LEU A 78 -6.30 -7.24 3.53
CA LEU A 78 -6.68 -8.50 2.89
C LEU A 78 -7.54 -9.39 3.81
N THR A 79 -7.13 -9.51 5.07
CA THR A 79 -7.93 -10.23 6.09
C THR A 79 -9.33 -9.62 6.24
N LYS A 80 -9.43 -8.28 6.27
CA LYS A 80 -10.71 -7.57 6.33
C LYS A 80 -11.60 -7.85 5.12
N LEU A 81 -11.04 -7.85 3.91
CA LEU A 81 -11.78 -8.16 2.67
C LEU A 81 -12.33 -9.59 2.70
N ASN A 82 -11.51 -10.56 3.07
CA ASN A 82 -11.91 -11.96 3.13
C ASN A 82 -13.00 -12.20 4.19
N GLY A 83 -12.94 -11.51 5.33
CA GLY A 83 -13.98 -11.54 6.35
C GLY A 83 -15.31 -10.93 5.90
N GLN A 84 -15.28 -9.92 5.03
CA GLN A 84 -16.48 -9.30 4.45
C GLN A 84 -17.14 -10.18 3.40
N HIS A 85 -16.36 -10.87 2.57
CA HIS A 85 -16.88 -11.81 1.56
C HIS A 85 -17.50 -13.08 2.17
N ALA A 86 -17.07 -13.50 3.36
CA ALA A 86 -17.68 -14.63 4.06
C ALA A 86 -19.08 -14.35 4.65
N GLN A 87 -19.53 -13.08 4.65
CA GLN A 87 -20.82 -12.65 5.20
C GLN A 87 -21.83 -12.15 4.14
N ALA A 88 -21.48 -12.22 2.86
CA ALA A 88 -22.32 -11.83 1.73
C ALA A 88 -22.88 -13.07 1.01
#